data_AF-D2B439-F1
#
_entry.id   AF-D2B439-F1
#
_cell.length_a   1.000
_cell.length_b   1.000
_cell.length_c   1.000
_cell.angle_alpha   90.00
_cell.angle_beta   90.00
_cell.angle_gamma   90.00
#
_symmetry.space_group_name_H-M   'P 1'
#
loop_
_entity.id
_entity.type
_entity.pdbx_description
1 polymer ?
#
loop_
_entity_poly.entity_id
_entity_poly.type
_entity_poly.pdbx_seq_one_letter_code
_entity_poly.pdbx_strand_id
1 'polypeptide(L)'
;MGPVPDQQEGRVDEESGPLHETVGHLLRRVFTGITAEAMQNGAQSRDFVVLDMLADEDAPSQQDLAHRLGINRTIMVKLLDRLQQAGYVTRTRNPANRRTYILSVTDEGRAALKDMRQAVADRDARLTAPLSPPERRRLNELLSGLVAHDEQSTIPSTEHLVAQAHYRLRRLGDHRLEDYGLRTRHFSLLPALDRLGPCPQQQLAQYLYLTEPATASLIEELVQAGLVVRGQDPHDRRRYALELTDLGRARIPAVRDAMRGVEHDIEEILGPDGTRDLRTLLITLLP
;
A
#
# COMPACT_ATOMS: atom_id res chain seq x y z
N MET A 1 9.70 -47.15 8.69
CA MET A 1 10.28 -46.02 7.93
C MET A 1 9.70 -46.09 6.53
N GLY A 2 8.57 -45.40 6.31
CA GLY A 2 8.03 -45.20 4.96
C GLY A 2 8.73 -44.00 4.31
N PRO A 3 8.85 -43.96 2.97
CA PRO A 3 9.56 -42.88 2.29
C PRO A 3 8.79 -41.56 2.48
N VAL A 4 9.54 -40.51 2.77
CA VAL A 4 9.06 -39.12 2.79
C VAL A 4 8.69 -38.76 1.35
N PRO A 5 7.49 -38.19 1.07
CA PRO A 5 7.16 -37.75 -0.27
C PRO A 5 8.03 -36.56 -0.67
N ASP A 6 8.51 -36.65 -1.89
CA ASP A 6 9.30 -35.69 -2.64
C ASP A 6 8.79 -34.25 -2.45
N GLN A 7 9.66 -33.39 -1.92
CA GLN A 7 9.44 -31.96 -1.90
C GLN A 7 9.58 -31.48 -3.34
N GLN A 8 8.47 -31.35 -4.05
CA GLN A 8 8.46 -30.67 -5.35
C GLN A 8 8.94 -29.23 -5.14
N GLU A 9 10.19 -29.01 -5.48
CA GLU A 9 10.85 -27.73 -5.64
C GLU A 9 9.91 -26.80 -6.39
N GLY A 10 9.44 -25.76 -5.70
CA GLY A 10 8.55 -24.77 -6.27
C GLY A 10 9.19 -24.16 -7.50
N ARG A 11 8.47 -24.15 -8.62
CA ARG A 11 8.77 -23.32 -9.79
C ARG A 11 9.08 -21.90 -9.29
N VAL A 12 10.36 -21.56 -9.31
CA VAL A 12 10.82 -20.18 -9.20
C VAL A 12 10.47 -19.56 -10.54
N ASP A 13 9.50 -18.63 -10.56
CA ASP A 13 9.37 -17.70 -11.69
C ASP A 13 10.62 -16.80 -11.64
N GLU A 14 11.74 -17.25 -12.22
CA GLU A 14 13.05 -16.57 -12.18
C GLU A 14 13.04 -15.19 -12.86
N GLU A 15 12.05 -14.90 -13.71
CA GLU A 15 11.94 -13.65 -14.45
C GLU A 15 11.30 -12.49 -13.66
N SER A 16 10.72 -12.76 -12.49
CA SER A 16 10.20 -11.74 -11.60
C SER A 16 10.73 -12.05 -10.22
N GLY A 17 11.72 -11.28 -9.76
CA GLY A 17 12.34 -11.46 -8.44
C GLY A 17 11.30 -11.63 -7.32
N PRO A 18 11.71 -12.10 -6.13
CA PRO A 18 10.78 -12.43 -5.06
C PRO A 18 9.75 -11.32 -4.84
N LEU A 19 8.46 -11.65 -4.69
CA LEU A 19 7.36 -10.68 -4.55
C LEU A 19 7.62 -9.58 -3.49
N HIS A 20 8.47 -9.88 -2.50
CA HIS A 20 8.88 -9.00 -1.42
C HIS A 20 9.95 -7.96 -1.78
N GLU A 21 10.56 -8.04 -2.97
CA GLU A 21 11.63 -7.14 -3.45
C GLU A 21 11.17 -6.15 -4.52
N THR A 22 9.92 -6.25 -4.97
CA THR A 22 9.32 -5.31 -5.92
C THR A 22 9.29 -3.89 -5.34
N VAL A 23 9.54 -2.86 -6.16
CA VAL A 23 9.56 -1.45 -5.73
C VAL A 23 8.21 -1.08 -5.12
N GLY A 24 7.11 -1.49 -5.76
CA GLY A 24 5.76 -1.25 -5.25
C GLY A 24 5.53 -1.85 -3.86
N HIS A 25 6.06 -3.06 -3.60
CA HIS A 25 5.95 -3.70 -2.29
C HIS A 25 6.80 -2.98 -1.23
N LEU A 26 8.05 -2.66 -1.54
CA LEU A 26 8.96 -1.95 -0.62
C LEU A 26 8.40 -0.57 -0.27
N LEU A 27 7.91 0.20 -1.26
CA LEU A 27 7.25 1.49 -1.04
C LEU A 27 6.04 1.35 -0.11
N ARG A 28 5.19 0.34 -0.34
CA ARG A 28 4.05 0.06 0.54
C ARG A 28 4.50 -0.21 1.98
N ARG A 29 5.59 -0.97 2.18
CA ARG A 29 6.11 -1.28 3.53
C ARG A 29 6.61 -0.03 4.23
N VAL A 30 7.42 0.79 3.56
CA VAL A 30 7.91 2.06 4.12
C VAL A 30 6.73 2.98 4.45
N PHE A 31 5.78 3.13 3.52
CA PHE A 31 4.55 3.90 3.72
C PHE A 31 3.70 3.42 4.90
N THR A 32 3.58 2.10 5.08
CA THR A 32 2.86 1.51 6.21
C THR A 32 3.55 1.84 7.54
N GLY A 33 4.89 1.86 7.57
CA GLY A 33 5.67 2.30 8.73
C GLY A 33 5.41 3.77 9.06
N ILE A 34 5.47 4.65 8.06
CA ILE A 34 5.19 6.09 8.19
C ILE A 34 3.79 6.33 8.76
N THR A 35 2.77 5.69 8.20
CA THR A 35 1.38 5.85 8.63
C THR A 35 1.14 5.28 10.03
N ALA A 36 1.76 4.15 10.37
CA ALA A 36 1.69 3.60 11.73
C ALA A 36 2.30 4.55 12.75
N GLU A 37 3.49 5.10 12.47
CA GLU A 37 4.14 6.09 13.33
C GLU A 37 3.29 7.37 13.45
N ALA A 38 2.69 7.83 12.35
CA ALA A 38 1.77 8.97 12.34
C ALA A 38 0.60 8.79 13.32
N MET A 39 0.01 7.59 13.34
CA MET A 39 -1.15 7.28 14.17
C MET A 39 -0.80 7.16 15.65
N GLN A 40 0.43 6.75 15.98
CA GLN A 40 0.92 6.70 17.36
C GLN A 40 1.31 8.08 17.91
N ASN A 41 1.65 9.02 17.02
CA ASN A 41 1.99 10.40 17.38
C ASN A 41 0.76 11.29 17.65
N GLY A 42 1.02 12.56 17.95
CA GLY A 42 0.01 13.58 18.25
C GLY A 42 -0.96 13.87 17.09
N ALA A 43 -2.03 14.61 17.41
CA ALA A 43 -3.11 14.95 16.48
C ALA A 43 -2.63 15.59 15.17
N GLN A 44 -1.54 16.36 15.22
CA GLN A 44 -0.95 17.03 14.06
C GLN A 44 -0.34 16.04 13.04
N SER A 45 0.29 14.95 13.50
CA SER A 45 0.85 13.93 12.59
C SER A 45 -0.23 13.15 11.85
N ARG A 46 -1.39 12.96 12.50
CA ARG A 46 -2.57 12.31 11.90
C ARG A 46 -3.27 13.24 10.91
N ASP A 47 -3.39 14.52 11.32
CA ASP A 47 -3.50 15.72 10.48
C ASP A 47 -2.86 15.58 9.13
N PHE A 48 -1.54 15.62 9.21
CA PHE A 48 -0.67 15.67 8.07
C PHE A 48 -0.95 14.53 7.09
N VAL A 49 -0.95 13.27 7.54
CA VAL A 49 -1.09 12.14 6.61
C VAL A 49 -2.45 12.07 5.91
N VAL A 50 -3.53 12.53 6.55
CA VAL A 50 -4.85 12.59 5.92
C VAL A 50 -4.92 13.70 4.88
N LEU A 51 -4.42 14.90 5.23
CA LEU A 51 -4.40 16.03 4.32
C LEU A 51 -3.44 15.82 3.15
N ASP A 52 -2.26 15.23 3.39
CA ASP A 52 -1.26 14.95 2.37
C ASP A 52 -1.78 13.97 1.31
N MET A 53 -2.56 12.97 1.75
CA MET A 53 -3.24 12.02 0.87
C MET A 53 -4.35 12.68 0.04
N LEU A 54 -5.12 13.60 0.62
CA LEU A 54 -6.20 14.32 -0.08
C LEU A 54 -5.68 15.48 -0.95
N ALA A 55 -4.46 15.95 -0.72
CA ALA A 55 -3.84 16.99 -1.51
C ALA A 55 -3.46 16.52 -2.92
N ASP A 56 -3.14 15.23 -3.05
CA ASP A 56 -2.88 14.55 -4.32
C ASP A 56 -4.17 14.29 -5.10
N GLU A 57 -5.14 13.64 -4.45
CA GLU A 57 -6.39 13.24 -5.10
C GLU A 57 -7.53 13.19 -4.09
N ASP A 58 -8.69 13.67 -4.55
CA ASP A 58 -9.95 13.51 -3.83
C ASP A 58 -10.26 12.03 -3.56
N ALA A 59 -10.77 11.75 -2.37
CA ALA A 59 -11.22 10.41 -2.04
C ALA A 59 -12.73 10.26 -2.36
N PRO A 60 -13.15 9.26 -3.15
CA PRO A 60 -14.56 9.05 -3.50
C PRO A 60 -15.44 8.63 -2.31
N SER A 61 -14.82 8.21 -1.21
CA SER A 61 -15.48 7.91 0.06
C SER A 61 -14.51 7.90 1.24
N GLN A 62 -15.06 8.05 2.45
CA GLN A 62 -14.32 7.83 3.71
C GLN A 62 -13.75 6.41 3.82
N GLN A 63 -14.44 5.42 3.26
CA GLN A 63 -13.96 4.03 3.26
C GLN A 63 -12.73 3.88 2.37
N ASP A 64 -12.75 4.52 1.20
CA ASP A 64 -11.61 4.50 0.30
C ASP A 64 -10.39 5.17 0.95
N LEU A 65 -10.57 6.35 1.56
CA LEU A 65 -9.49 7.02 2.29
C LEU A 65 -8.95 6.18 3.46
N ALA A 66 -9.85 5.53 4.21
CA ALA A 66 -9.48 4.64 5.30
C ALA A 66 -8.64 3.45 4.80
N HIS A 67 -9.01 2.87 3.65
CA HIS A 67 -8.27 1.79 3.01
C HIS A 67 -6.91 2.27 2.49
N ARG A 68 -6.83 3.46 1.88
CA ARG A 68 -5.56 4.06 1.39
C ARG A 68 -4.55 4.22 2.53
N LEU A 69 -5.01 4.67 3.70
CA LEU A 69 -4.16 4.96 4.86
C LEU A 69 -4.00 3.76 5.81
N GLY A 70 -4.66 2.63 5.57
CA GLY A 70 -4.63 1.46 6.45
C GLY A 70 -5.22 1.71 7.84
N ILE A 71 -6.13 2.69 8.00
CA ILE A 71 -6.74 3.03 9.29
C ILE A 71 -8.21 2.62 9.35
N ASN A 72 -8.70 2.28 10.54
CA ASN A 72 -10.09 1.83 10.67
C ASN A 72 -11.09 2.99 10.48
N ARG A 73 -12.31 2.63 10.08
CA ARG A 73 -13.40 3.57 9.79
C ARG A 73 -13.72 4.51 10.95
N THR A 74 -13.68 4.02 12.20
CA THR A 74 -14.02 4.83 13.38
C THR A 74 -12.99 5.94 13.60
N ILE A 75 -11.69 5.65 13.40
CA ILE A 75 -10.63 6.65 13.44
C ILE A 75 -10.80 7.64 12.29
N MET A 76 -11.06 7.14 11.08
CA MET A 76 -11.24 7.97 9.88
C MET A 76 -12.35 9.01 10.05
N VAL A 77 -13.52 8.60 10.55
CA VAL A 77 -14.65 9.51 10.80
C VAL A 77 -14.24 10.66 11.73
N LYS A 78 -13.59 10.33 12.85
CA LYS A 78 -13.15 11.34 13.83
C LYS A 78 -12.11 12.31 13.25
N LEU A 79 -11.17 11.81 12.45
CA LEU A 79 -10.17 12.65 11.78
C LEU A 79 -10.83 13.60 10.78
N LEU A 80 -11.71 13.08 9.92
CA LEU A 80 -12.39 13.89 8.93
C LEU A 80 -13.38 14.89 9.55
N ASP A 81 -14.06 14.55 10.63
CA ASP A 81 -14.95 15.48 11.33
C ASP A 81 -14.15 16.68 11.88
N ARG A 82 -12.98 16.41 12.48
CA ARG A 82 -12.07 17.45 12.97
C ARG A 82 -11.50 18.31 11.84
N LEU A 83 -11.03 17.68 10.77
CA LEU A 83 -10.49 18.37 9.60
C LEU A 83 -11.54 19.25 8.91
N GLN A 84 -12.77 18.76 8.79
CA GLN A 84 -13.87 19.54 8.24
C GLN A 84 -14.24 20.71 9.17
N GLN A 85 -14.27 20.49 10.49
CA GLN A 85 -14.53 21.56 11.47
C GLN A 85 -13.47 22.65 11.44
N ALA A 86 -12.21 22.29 11.14
CA ALA A 86 -11.10 23.23 10.94
C ALA A 86 -11.13 23.92 9.56
N GLY A 87 -12.06 23.54 8.68
CA GLY A 87 -12.17 24.10 7.32
C GLY A 87 -11.15 23.53 6.32
N TYR A 88 -10.44 22.45 6.64
CA TYR A 88 -9.37 21.90 5.80
C TYR A 88 -9.85 20.90 4.75
N VAL A 89 -11.04 20.32 4.95
CA VAL A 89 -11.62 19.30 4.06
C VAL A 89 -13.10 19.58 3.85
N THR A 90 -13.60 19.33 2.64
CA THR A 90 -15.03 19.36 2.31
C THR A 90 -15.57 17.95 2.10
N ARG A 91 -16.89 17.79 2.32
CA ARG A 91 -17.63 16.56 2.02
C ARG A 91 -18.76 16.88 1.05
N THR A 92 -18.59 16.51 -0.21
CA THR A 92 -19.60 16.71 -1.26
C THR A 92 -20.30 15.40 -1.56
N ARG A 93 -21.63 15.39 -1.73
CA ARG A 93 -22.34 14.14 -2.07
C ARG A 93 -21.78 13.55 -3.35
N ASN A 94 -21.45 12.27 -3.32
CA ASN A 94 -20.94 11.58 -4.50
C ASN A 94 -22.08 11.35 -5.52
N PRO A 95 -21.99 11.86 -6.76
CA PRO A 95 -23.04 11.70 -7.77
C PRO A 95 -23.17 10.26 -8.27
N ALA A 96 -22.07 9.50 -8.32
CA ALA A 96 -22.06 8.10 -8.72
C ALA A 96 -22.62 7.17 -7.62
N ASN A 97 -22.53 7.59 -6.36
CA ASN A 97 -23.13 6.86 -5.23
C ASN A 97 -23.58 7.82 -4.13
N ARG A 98 -24.88 8.14 -4.09
CA ARG A 98 -25.44 9.11 -3.13
C ARG A 98 -25.33 8.70 -1.66
N ARG A 99 -24.89 7.47 -1.36
CA ARG A 99 -24.63 6.96 0.00
C ARG A 99 -23.23 7.31 0.49
N THR A 100 -22.35 7.81 -0.38
CA THR A 100 -20.99 8.23 -0.05
C THR A 100 -20.79 9.74 -0.27
N TYR A 101 -19.68 10.25 0.24
CA TYR A 101 -19.24 11.63 0.08
C TYR A 101 -17.84 11.63 -0.54
N ILE A 102 -17.66 12.45 -1.58
CA ILE A 102 -16.34 12.82 -2.08
C ILE A 102 -15.70 13.73 -1.04
N LEU A 103 -14.45 13.44 -0.70
CA LEU A 103 -13.64 14.17 0.25
C LEU A 103 -12.59 14.94 -0.55
N SER A 104 -12.54 16.25 -0.38
CA SER A 104 -11.59 17.12 -1.10
C SER A 104 -10.92 18.06 -0.10
N VAL A 105 -9.62 18.31 -0.27
CA VAL A 105 -8.91 19.33 0.52
C VAL A 105 -9.33 20.72 0.06
N THR A 106 -9.44 21.68 1.00
CA THR A 106 -9.67 23.10 0.69
C THR A 106 -8.35 23.83 0.46
N ASP A 107 -8.42 25.08 -0.02
CA ASP A 107 -7.23 25.94 -0.13
C ASP A 107 -6.61 26.20 1.25
N GLU A 108 -7.44 26.39 2.28
CA GLU A 108 -7.00 26.50 3.68
C GLU A 108 -6.33 25.21 4.16
N GLY A 109 -6.86 24.04 3.77
CA GLY A 109 -6.25 22.75 4.08
C GLY A 109 -4.89 22.57 3.42
N ARG A 110 -4.73 23.02 2.16
CA ARG A 110 -3.44 23.02 1.45
C ARG A 110 -2.42 23.95 2.12
N ALA A 111 -2.86 25.13 2.57
CA ALA A 111 -2.01 26.04 3.34
C ALA A 111 -1.59 25.42 4.68
N ALA A 112 -2.54 24.86 5.43
CA ALA A 112 -2.27 24.20 6.71
C ALA A 112 -1.31 23.00 6.57
N LEU A 113 -1.41 22.25 5.46
CA LEU A 113 -0.50 21.15 5.16
C LEU A 113 0.97 21.61 5.08
N LYS A 114 1.22 22.81 4.52
CA LYS A 114 2.57 23.40 4.47
C LYS A 114 3.14 23.66 5.87
N ASP A 115 2.32 24.18 6.78
CA ASP A 115 2.72 24.45 8.16
C ASP A 115 2.93 23.16 8.96
N MET A 116 2.04 22.18 8.77
CA MET A 116 2.17 20.85 9.38
C MET A 116 3.44 20.14 8.92
N ARG A 117 3.86 20.33 7.67
CA ARG A 117 5.09 19.72 7.12
C ARG A 117 6.32 20.10 7.96
N GLN A 118 6.43 21.35 8.38
CA GLN A 118 7.53 21.79 9.24
C GLN A 118 7.51 21.08 10.60
N ALA A 119 6.31 20.86 11.16
CA ALA A 119 6.14 20.19 12.45
C ALA A 119 6.35 18.67 12.39
N VAL A 120 6.22 18.05 11.22
CA VAL A 120 6.52 16.62 11.02
C VAL A 120 7.93 16.36 10.48
N ALA A 121 8.76 17.38 10.34
CA ALA A 121 10.15 17.26 9.87
C ALA A 121 10.99 16.30 10.72
N ASP A 122 10.73 16.22 12.02
CA ASP A 122 11.41 15.27 12.90
C ASP A 122 11.13 13.80 12.54
N ARG A 123 9.92 13.50 12.04
CA ARG A 123 9.57 12.16 11.56
C ARG A 123 10.30 11.84 10.26
N ASP A 124 10.36 12.79 9.34
CA ASP A 124 11.15 12.66 8.11
C ASP A 124 12.64 12.44 8.41
N ALA A 125 13.18 13.15 9.42
CA ALA A 125 14.55 12.97 9.88
C ALA A 125 14.78 11.58 10.50
N ARG A 126 13.84 11.06 11.28
CA ARG A 126 13.93 9.68 11.82
C ARG A 126 13.84 8.63 10.73
N LEU A 127 12.90 8.77 9.79
CA LEU A 127 12.75 7.90 8.64
C LEU A 127 14.08 7.81 7.88
N THR A 128 14.70 8.96 7.60
CA THR A 128 15.91 9.03 6.77
C THR A 128 17.22 8.90 7.54
N ALA A 129 17.19 8.73 8.87
CA ALA A 129 18.38 8.58 9.71
C ALA A 129 19.33 7.45 9.29
N PRO A 130 18.86 6.30 8.73
CA PRO A 130 19.74 5.26 8.22
C PRO A 130 20.51 5.63 6.93
N LEU A 131 20.14 6.72 6.25
CA LEU A 131 20.73 7.12 4.97
C LEU A 131 21.77 8.24 5.15
N SER A 132 22.87 8.14 4.40
CA SER A 132 23.80 9.25 4.23
C SER A 132 23.18 10.41 3.43
N PRO A 133 23.73 11.64 3.50
CA PRO A 133 23.21 12.77 2.74
C PRO A 133 23.16 12.55 1.21
N PRO A 134 24.14 11.91 0.56
CA PRO A 134 24.03 11.53 -0.85
C PRO A 134 22.93 10.51 -1.14
N GLU A 135 22.78 9.49 -0.29
CA GLU A 135 21.73 8.47 -0.44
C GLU A 135 20.33 9.07 -0.29
N ARG A 136 20.12 9.97 0.67
CA ARG A 136 18.85 10.69 0.84
C ARG A 136 18.53 11.57 -0.38
N ARG A 137 19.52 12.28 -0.95
CA ARG A 137 19.33 13.05 -2.19
C ARG A 137 18.94 12.14 -3.34
N ARG A 138 19.66 11.03 -3.52
CA ARG A 138 19.39 10.04 -4.56
C ARG A 138 17.98 9.44 -4.42
N LEU A 139 17.57 9.08 -3.20
CA LEU A 139 16.23 8.59 -2.93
C LEU A 139 15.18 9.62 -3.34
N ASN A 140 15.35 10.88 -2.94
CA ASN A 140 14.41 11.95 -3.26
C ASN A 140 14.33 12.20 -4.78
N GLU A 141 15.45 12.16 -5.49
CA GLU A 141 15.49 12.26 -6.96
C GLU A 141 14.69 11.13 -7.61
N LEU A 142 14.91 9.87 -7.20
CA LEU A 142 14.24 8.70 -7.77
C LEU A 142 12.74 8.70 -7.47
N LEU A 143 12.34 9.01 -6.24
CA LEU A 143 10.92 9.12 -5.89
C LEU A 143 10.25 10.29 -6.62
N SER A 144 10.95 11.42 -6.79
CA SER A 144 10.44 12.54 -7.58
C SER A 144 10.28 12.19 -9.05
N GLY A 145 11.14 11.33 -9.61
CA GLY A 145 10.96 10.81 -10.97
C GLY A 145 9.68 9.97 -11.12
N LEU A 146 9.30 9.22 -10.07
CA LEU A 146 8.07 8.45 -10.07
C LEU A 146 6.83 9.32 -9.94
N VAL A 147 6.86 10.37 -9.14
CA VAL A 147 5.72 11.28 -8.95
C VAL A 147 5.72 12.27 -10.13
N ALA A 148 4.75 12.17 -11.06
CA ALA A 148 4.67 13.12 -12.18
C ALA A 148 4.80 14.56 -11.67
N HIS A 149 5.72 15.32 -12.27
CA HIS A 149 6.04 16.68 -11.88
C HIS A 149 4.78 17.54 -11.81
N ASP A 150 4.28 17.79 -10.60
CA ASP A 150 3.42 18.92 -10.35
C ASP A 150 4.35 20.08 -9.94
N GLU A 151 4.43 21.09 -10.80
CA GLU A 151 5.35 22.23 -10.71
C GLU A 151 5.15 23.08 -9.44
N GLN A 152 4.13 22.78 -8.64
CA GLN A 152 3.74 23.52 -7.44
C GLN A 152 4.34 23.01 -6.12
N SER A 153 5.07 21.89 -6.10
CA SER A 153 5.57 21.32 -4.84
C SER A 153 6.94 21.90 -4.44
N THR A 154 6.94 22.83 -3.47
CA THR A 154 8.14 23.23 -2.72
C THR A 154 8.83 22.00 -2.12
N ILE A 155 10.12 21.80 -2.42
CA ILE A 155 11.02 20.70 -2.00
C ILE A 155 10.31 19.66 -1.10
N PRO A 156 9.76 18.59 -1.68
CA PRO A 156 8.98 17.64 -0.92
C PRO A 156 9.89 16.87 0.06
N SER A 157 9.39 16.65 1.29
CA SER A 157 10.07 15.78 2.26
C SER A 157 10.12 14.35 1.74
N THR A 158 11.07 13.55 2.22
CA THR A 158 11.20 12.14 1.80
C THR A 158 9.91 11.36 2.11
N GLU A 159 9.29 11.62 3.27
CA GLU A 159 8.01 11.04 3.66
C GLU A 159 6.89 11.34 2.66
N HIS A 160 6.78 12.59 2.22
CA HIS A 160 5.80 12.99 1.22
C HIS A 160 6.05 12.27 -0.10
N LEU A 161 7.30 12.26 -0.58
CA LEU A 161 7.68 11.58 -1.81
C LEU A 161 7.37 10.07 -1.76
N VAL A 162 7.62 9.41 -0.63
CA VAL A 162 7.24 7.99 -0.43
C VAL A 162 5.74 7.81 -0.53
N ALA A 163 4.96 8.67 0.13
CA ALA A 163 3.50 8.61 0.09
C ALA A 163 2.99 8.81 -1.35
N GLN A 164 3.43 9.87 -2.03
CA GLN A 164 3.01 10.18 -3.40
C GLN A 164 3.40 9.07 -4.40
N ALA A 165 4.64 8.57 -4.32
CA ALA A 165 5.07 7.45 -5.14
C ALA A 165 4.22 6.20 -4.87
N HIS A 166 3.97 5.87 -3.60
CA HIS A 166 3.10 4.75 -3.22
C HIS A 166 1.69 4.89 -3.81
N TYR A 167 1.07 6.07 -3.71
CA TYR A 167 -0.27 6.32 -4.22
C TYR A 167 -0.35 6.21 -5.74
N ARG A 168 0.62 6.78 -6.46
CA ARG A 168 0.70 6.64 -7.91
C ARG A 168 0.82 5.19 -8.34
N LEU A 169 1.74 4.42 -7.76
CA LEU A 169 1.92 3.02 -8.10
C LEU A 169 0.68 2.18 -7.78
N ARG A 170 0.00 2.49 -6.65
CA ARG A 170 -1.30 1.90 -6.32
C ARG A 170 -2.35 2.21 -7.39
N ARG A 171 -2.42 3.44 -7.91
CA ARG A 171 -3.39 3.81 -8.97
C ARG A 171 -3.10 3.07 -10.28
N LEU A 172 -1.84 3.03 -10.70
CA LEU A 172 -1.41 2.25 -11.88
C LEU A 172 -1.75 0.77 -11.73
N GLY A 173 -1.51 0.19 -10.56
CA GLY A 173 -1.86 -1.20 -10.26
C GLY A 173 -3.37 -1.46 -10.19
N ASP A 174 -4.15 -0.55 -9.57
CA ASP A 174 -5.61 -0.67 -9.48
C ASP A 174 -6.25 -0.60 -10.88
N HIS A 175 -5.80 0.32 -11.74
CA HIS A 175 -6.33 0.45 -13.11
C HIS A 175 -6.08 -0.82 -13.95
N ARG A 176 -4.91 -1.45 -13.81
CA ARG A 176 -4.58 -2.72 -14.48
C ARG A 176 -5.43 -3.90 -14.03
N LEU A 177 -6.06 -3.80 -12.87
CA LEU A 177 -6.85 -4.87 -12.26
C LEU A 177 -8.36 -4.63 -12.30
N GLU A 178 -8.80 -3.48 -12.79
CA GLU A 178 -10.19 -3.03 -12.73
C GLU A 178 -11.14 -4.06 -13.37
N ASP A 179 -10.79 -4.56 -14.57
CA ASP A 179 -11.56 -5.57 -15.31
C ASP A 179 -11.66 -6.93 -14.61
N TYR A 180 -10.79 -7.18 -13.62
CA TYR A 180 -10.76 -8.42 -12.86
C TYR A 180 -11.52 -8.31 -11.53
N GLY A 181 -12.08 -7.14 -11.21
CA GLY A 181 -12.67 -6.85 -9.91
C GLY A 181 -11.64 -6.88 -8.77
N LEU A 182 -10.36 -6.72 -9.11
CA LEU A 182 -9.25 -6.77 -8.17
C LEU A 182 -8.66 -5.36 -7.96
N ARG A 183 -7.86 -5.23 -6.91
CA ARG A 183 -7.14 -4.00 -6.56
C ARG A 183 -5.71 -4.36 -6.17
N THR A 184 -4.79 -3.41 -6.19
CA THR A 184 -3.36 -3.54 -5.83
C THR A 184 -3.17 -4.19 -4.46
N ARG A 185 -4.08 -3.96 -3.51
CA ARG A 185 -4.01 -4.61 -2.19
C ARG A 185 -4.17 -6.14 -2.22
N HIS A 186 -4.65 -6.69 -3.34
CA HIS A 186 -4.71 -8.12 -3.62
C HIS A 186 -3.46 -8.67 -4.32
N PHE A 187 -2.55 -7.81 -4.82
CA PHE A 187 -1.35 -8.20 -5.57
C PHE A 187 -0.54 -9.29 -4.88
N SER A 188 -0.32 -9.14 -3.58
CA SER A 188 0.51 -10.08 -2.83
C SER A 188 -0.29 -11.25 -2.26
N LEU A 189 -1.62 -11.15 -2.13
CA LEU A 189 -2.44 -12.17 -1.45
C LEU A 189 -2.63 -13.42 -2.29
N LEU A 190 -3.10 -13.28 -3.54
CA LEU A 190 -3.38 -14.46 -4.37
C LEU A 190 -2.09 -15.24 -4.70
N PRO A 191 -0.97 -14.61 -5.11
CA PRO A 191 0.27 -15.34 -5.34
C PRO A 191 0.89 -15.92 -4.05
N ALA A 192 0.68 -15.30 -2.89
CA ALA A 192 1.13 -15.87 -1.62
C ALA A 192 0.30 -17.10 -1.22
N LEU A 193 -1.04 -17.04 -1.35
CA LEU A 193 -1.91 -18.17 -1.10
C LEU A 193 -1.64 -19.33 -2.07
N ASP A 194 -1.34 -19.03 -3.33
CA ASP A 194 -0.91 -20.03 -4.32
C ASP A 194 0.38 -20.74 -3.91
N ARG A 195 1.35 -19.97 -3.41
CA ARG A 195 2.65 -20.50 -2.97
C ARG A 195 2.58 -21.25 -1.64
N LEU A 196 1.82 -20.75 -0.67
CA LEU A 196 1.69 -21.34 0.66
C LEU A 196 0.76 -22.57 0.66
N GLY A 197 -0.13 -22.68 -0.34
CA GLY A 197 -1.22 -23.65 -0.34
C GLY A 197 -2.26 -23.33 0.75
N PRO A 198 -3.09 -24.32 1.15
CA PRO A 198 -3.98 -24.18 2.29
C PRO A 198 -3.18 -23.75 3.53
N CYS A 199 -3.38 -22.52 3.99
CA CYS A 199 -2.62 -22.00 5.13
C CYS A 199 -3.50 -21.22 6.12
N PRO A 200 -3.18 -21.24 7.43
CA PRO A 200 -3.85 -20.40 8.41
C PRO A 200 -3.64 -18.91 8.10
N GLN A 201 -4.62 -18.08 8.47
CA GLN A 201 -4.54 -16.62 8.29
C GLN A 201 -3.27 -16.01 8.92
N GLN A 202 -2.86 -16.51 10.09
CA GLN A 202 -1.65 -16.06 10.78
C GLN A 202 -0.38 -16.28 9.94
N GLN A 203 -0.30 -17.40 9.24
CA GLN A 203 0.85 -17.71 8.38
C GLN A 203 0.89 -16.77 7.18
N LEU A 204 -0.26 -16.50 6.55
CA LEU A 204 -0.34 -15.53 5.45
C LEU A 204 0.03 -14.12 5.91
N ALA A 205 -0.46 -13.70 7.09
CA ALA A 205 -0.13 -12.39 7.67
C ALA A 205 1.37 -12.23 7.89
N GLN A 206 2.02 -13.26 8.47
CA GLN A 206 3.47 -13.30 8.66
C GLN A 206 4.23 -13.27 7.33
N TYR A 207 3.82 -14.08 6.35
CA TYR A 207 4.46 -14.15 5.04
C TYR A 207 4.42 -12.80 4.29
N LEU A 208 3.34 -12.03 4.45
CA LEU A 208 3.13 -10.75 3.75
C LEU A 208 3.47 -9.50 4.58
N TYR A 209 3.98 -9.68 5.79
CA TYR A 209 4.22 -8.60 6.76
C TYR A 209 2.99 -7.72 6.98
N LEU A 210 1.82 -8.35 7.06
CA LEU A 210 0.53 -7.69 7.31
C LEU A 210 0.11 -7.85 8.76
N THR A 211 -0.61 -6.85 9.29
CA THR A 211 -1.24 -6.97 10.60
C THR A 211 -2.45 -7.91 10.53
N GLU A 212 -2.77 -8.59 11.63
CA GLU A 212 -3.95 -9.48 11.69
C GLU A 212 -5.27 -8.78 11.28
N PRO A 213 -5.58 -7.55 11.74
CA PRO A 213 -6.79 -6.85 11.30
C PRO A 213 -6.80 -6.54 9.79
N ALA A 214 -5.64 -6.15 9.22
CA ALA A 214 -5.54 -5.88 7.79
C ALA A 214 -5.72 -7.17 6.98
N THR A 215 -5.06 -8.26 7.38
CA THR A 215 -5.21 -9.58 6.75
C THR A 215 -6.65 -10.06 6.81
N ALA A 216 -7.31 -9.98 7.97
CA ALA A 216 -8.71 -10.40 8.12
C ALA A 216 -9.64 -9.63 7.16
N SER A 217 -9.49 -8.30 7.07
CA SER A 217 -10.30 -7.47 6.15
C SER A 217 -10.07 -7.84 4.70
N LEU A 218 -8.82 -8.05 4.30
CA LEU A 218 -8.46 -8.40 2.92
C LEU A 218 -8.95 -9.79 2.54
N ILE A 219 -8.84 -10.76 3.45
CA ILE A 219 -9.37 -12.11 3.25
C ILE A 219 -10.87 -12.10 3.13
N GLU A 220 -11.57 -11.32 3.95
CA GLU A 220 -13.01 -11.18 3.84
C GLU A 220 -13.43 -10.62 2.47
N GLU A 221 -12.70 -9.64 1.92
CA GLU A 221 -12.93 -9.16 0.54
C GLU A 221 -12.75 -10.29 -0.50
N LEU A 222 -11.68 -11.10 -0.38
CA LEU A 222 -11.43 -12.21 -1.31
C LEU A 222 -12.46 -13.35 -1.18
N VAL A 223 -12.96 -13.60 0.02
CA VAL A 223 -14.04 -14.58 0.27
C VAL A 223 -15.35 -14.09 -0.33
N GLN A 224 -15.70 -12.81 -0.12
CA GLN A 224 -16.89 -12.21 -0.71
C GLN A 224 -16.83 -12.18 -2.25
N ALA A 225 -15.63 -12.02 -2.82
CA ALA A 225 -15.39 -12.11 -4.25
C ALA A 225 -15.36 -13.56 -4.79
N GLY A 226 -15.47 -14.57 -3.94
CA GLY A 226 -15.41 -15.99 -4.32
C GLY A 226 -14.03 -16.47 -4.79
N LEU A 227 -12.97 -15.72 -4.48
CA LEU A 227 -11.59 -16.02 -4.86
C LEU A 227 -10.88 -16.91 -3.84
N VAL A 228 -11.31 -16.83 -2.59
CA VAL A 228 -10.78 -17.59 -1.46
C VAL A 228 -11.93 -18.25 -0.71
N VAL A 229 -11.69 -19.45 -0.19
CA VAL A 229 -12.59 -20.12 0.76
C VAL A 229 -11.86 -20.42 2.06
N ARG A 230 -12.64 -20.52 3.14
CA ARG A 230 -12.17 -20.99 4.45
C ARG A 230 -12.41 -22.50 4.51
N GLY A 231 -11.41 -23.27 4.07
CA GLY A 231 -11.39 -24.73 4.09
C GLY A 231 -10.94 -25.29 5.45
N GLN A 232 -10.76 -26.60 5.54
CA GLN A 232 -10.33 -27.26 6.77
C GLN A 232 -8.80 -27.34 6.81
N ASP A 233 -8.17 -26.94 7.92
CA ASP A 233 -6.72 -27.02 8.06
C ASP A 233 -6.25 -28.49 7.97
N PRO A 234 -5.29 -28.82 7.06
CA PRO A 234 -4.81 -30.18 6.84
C PRO A 234 -4.15 -30.83 8.06
N HIS A 235 -3.67 -30.02 9.01
CA HIS A 235 -2.92 -30.45 10.18
C HIS A 235 -3.71 -30.28 11.49
N ASP A 236 -4.70 -29.40 11.52
CA ASP A 236 -5.62 -29.26 12.66
C ASP A 236 -7.06 -28.95 12.22
N ARG A 237 -7.88 -29.98 12.13
CA ARG A 237 -9.33 -29.92 11.84
C ARG A 237 -10.17 -28.95 12.68
N ARG A 238 -9.64 -28.39 13.78
CA ARG A 238 -10.28 -27.34 14.59
C ARG A 238 -10.00 -25.92 14.08
N ARG A 239 -9.13 -25.78 13.07
CA ARG A 239 -8.72 -24.53 12.44
C ARG A 239 -9.18 -24.52 10.98
N TYR A 240 -9.43 -23.32 10.48
CA TYR A 240 -9.68 -23.10 9.06
C TYR A 240 -8.38 -22.77 8.34
N ALA A 241 -8.21 -23.29 7.13
CA ALA A 241 -7.18 -22.89 6.20
C ALA A 241 -7.77 -22.03 5.08
N LEU A 242 -7.00 -21.06 4.62
CA LEU A 242 -7.33 -20.23 3.48
C LEU A 242 -6.89 -20.96 2.21
N GLU A 243 -7.83 -21.16 1.29
CA GLU A 243 -7.58 -21.86 0.04
C GLU A 243 -8.08 -21.03 -1.13
N LEU A 244 -7.29 -20.98 -2.21
CA LEU A 244 -7.76 -20.41 -3.47
C LEU A 244 -8.86 -21.29 -4.07
N THR A 245 -9.91 -20.66 -4.56
CA THR A 245 -10.87 -21.30 -5.46
C THR A 245 -10.28 -21.44 -6.86
N ASP A 246 -10.97 -22.15 -7.76
CA ASP A 246 -10.57 -22.20 -9.17
C ASP A 246 -10.65 -20.82 -9.83
N LEU A 247 -11.65 -20.01 -9.43
CA LEU A 247 -11.72 -18.60 -9.82
C LEU A 247 -10.51 -17.82 -9.31
N GLY A 248 -10.13 -18.00 -8.04
CA GLY A 248 -8.94 -17.39 -7.44
C GLY A 248 -7.66 -17.72 -8.19
N ARG A 249 -7.43 -19.01 -8.49
CA ARG A 249 -6.30 -19.48 -9.30
C ARG A 249 -6.31 -18.88 -10.71
N ALA A 250 -7.47 -18.81 -11.36
CA ALA A 250 -7.61 -18.22 -12.70
C ALA A 250 -7.27 -16.72 -12.75
N ARG A 251 -7.28 -16.00 -11.61
CA ARG A 251 -6.88 -14.58 -11.55
C ARG A 251 -5.38 -14.35 -11.34
N ILE A 252 -4.61 -15.37 -10.98
CA ILE A 252 -3.17 -15.23 -10.71
C ILE A 252 -2.39 -14.67 -11.91
N PRO A 253 -2.59 -15.15 -13.16
CA PRO A 253 -1.86 -14.60 -14.31
C PRO A 253 -2.08 -13.10 -14.46
N ALA A 254 -3.33 -12.63 -14.36
CA ALA A 254 -3.66 -11.21 -14.43
C ALA A 254 -2.99 -10.39 -13.32
N VAL A 255 -2.92 -10.92 -12.10
CA VAL A 255 -2.19 -10.27 -11.00
C VAL A 255 -0.69 -10.18 -11.30
N ARG A 256 -0.07 -11.26 -11.78
CA ARG A 256 1.36 -11.28 -12.14
C ARG A 256 1.66 -10.33 -13.30
N ASP A 257 0.80 -10.29 -14.31
CA ASP A 257 0.89 -9.36 -15.44
C ASP A 257 0.77 -7.91 -14.98
N ALA A 258 -0.19 -7.61 -14.09
CA ALA A 258 -0.34 -6.28 -13.54
C ALA A 258 0.90 -5.85 -12.72
N MET A 259 1.45 -6.74 -11.91
CA MET A 259 2.68 -6.49 -11.14
C MET A 259 3.88 -6.24 -12.06
N ARG A 260 4.08 -7.08 -13.07
CA ARG A 260 5.15 -6.90 -14.07
C ARG A 260 4.99 -5.60 -14.83
N GLY A 261 3.76 -5.24 -15.21
CA GLY A 261 3.49 -3.96 -15.85
C GLY A 261 3.91 -2.79 -14.96
N VAL A 262 3.61 -2.84 -13.66
CA VAL A 262 4.00 -1.74 -12.73
C VAL A 262 5.51 -1.64 -12.60
N GLU A 263 6.21 -2.76 -12.48
CA GLU A 263 7.68 -2.75 -12.45
C GLU A 263 8.28 -2.28 -13.79
N HIS A 264 7.68 -2.65 -14.92
CA HIS A 264 8.10 -2.17 -16.23
C HIS A 264 7.96 -0.65 -16.35
N ASP A 265 6.82 -0.07 -15.95
CA ASP A 265 6.63 1.40 -15.99
C ASP A 265 7.66 2.12 -15.10
N ILE A 266 7.99 1.55 -13.95
CA ILE A 266 9.01 2.10 -13.04
C ILE A 266 10.38 2.09 -13.72
N GLU A 267 10.72 0.98 -14.38
CA GLU A 267 12.00 0.83 -15.08
C GLU A 267 12.07 1.73 -16.33
N GLU A 268 10.98 1.95 -17.05
CA GLU A 268 10.92 2.94 -18.13
C GLU A 268 11.18 4.37 -17.64
N ILE A 269 10.71 4.71 -16.43
CA ILE A 269 10.87 6.05 -15.83
C ILE A 269 12.27 6.25 -15.25
N LEU A 270 12.77 5.28 -14.48
CA LEU A 270 14.00 5.41 -13.68
C LEU A 270 15.23 4.76 -14.33
N GLY A 271 15.03 3.93 -15.35
CA GLY A 271 16.04 3.02 -15.87
C GLY A 271 16.34 1.84 -14.93
N PRO A 272 17.10 0.85 -15.40
CA PRO A 272 17.46 -0.34 -14.62
C PRO A 272 18.29 0.01 -13.38
N ASP A 273 19.23 0.95 -13.50
CA ASP A 273 20.09 1.37 -12.39
C ASP A 273 19.32 2.19 -11.36
N GLY A 274 18.47 3.13 -11.79
CA GLY A 274 17.63 3.91 -10.88
C GLY A 274 16.63 3.02 -10.13
N THR A 275 16.07 2.01 -10.78
CA THR A 275 15.19 1.02 -10.14
C THR A 275 15.94 0.20 -9.09
N ARG A 276 17.16 -0.26 -9.39
CA ARG A 276 18.02 -1.00 -8.44
C ARG A 276 18.41 -0.13 -7.23
N ASP A 277 18.80 1.12 -7.48
CA ASP A 277 19.12 2.10 -6.43
C ASP A 277 17.90 2.32 -5.53
N LEU A 278 16.72 2.53 -6.12
CA LEU A 278 15.50 2.78 -5.37
C LEU A 278 15.14 1.60 -4.47
N ARG A 279 15.21 0.35 -4.98
CA ARG A 279 15.01 -0.85 -4.15
C ARG A 279 15.98 -0.87 -2.97
N THR A 280 17.26 -0.64 -3.22
CA THR A 280 18.30 -0.66 -2.19
C THR A 280 18.03 0.38 -1.10
N LEU A 281 17.72 1.62 -1.49
CA LEU A 281 17.45 2.72 -0.58
C LEU A 281 16.16 2.48 0.24
N LEU A 282 15.11 1.95 -0.38
CA LEU A 282 13.88 1.59 0.33
C LEU A 282 14.10 0.46 1.33
N ILE A 283 14.94 -0.54 1.01
CA ILE A 283 15.33 -1.60 1.94
C ILE A 283 16.04 -1.00 3.16
N THR A 284 16.96 -0.06 2.96
CA THR A 284 17.68 0.61 4.06
C THR A 284 16.77 1.39 5.01
N LEU A 285 15.59 1.83 4.55
CA LEU A 285 14.59 2.52 5.38
C LEU A 285 13.74 1.56 6.23
N LEU A 286 13.78 0.25 5.96
CA LEU A 286 12.99 -0.74 6.68
C LEU A 286 13.77 -1.24 7.91
N PRO A 287 13.09 -1.49 9.06
CA PRO A 287 13.71 -2.01 10.28
C PRO A 287 14.10 -3.49 10.18
#